data_AF-A0A7X7S0L1-F1
#
_entry.id   AF-A0A7X7S0L1-F1
#
_cell.length_a   1.000
_cell.length_b   1.000
_cell.length_c   1.000
_cell.angle_alpha   90.00
_cell.angle_beta   90.00
_cell.angle_gamma   90.00
#
_symmetry.space_group_name_H-M   'P 1'
#
loop_
_entity.id
_entity.type
_entity.pdbx_description
1 polymer ?
#
loop_
_entity_poly.entity_id
_entity_poly.type
_entity_poly.pdbx_seq_one_letter_code
_entity_poly.pdbx_strand_id
1 'polypeptide(L)'
;GEMDDKFWCAQSRHAGFPDSMLEQERDKGNISLLAHAEGAGYTIFESSDRRFLVHLGHPEYEPSRLVEEYLRDKNAGRADVKPPRNLDLNNPVNTWRSHRTEFFSQWIKYIHETTTY
;
A
#
# COMPACT_ATOMS: atom_id res chain seq x y z
N GLY A 1 13.10 10.72 10.01
CA GLY A 1 11.69 10.29 9.95
C GLY A 1 11.53 9.18 10.97
N GLU A 2 10.34 9.04 11.54
CA GLU A 2 10.03 8.02 12.55
C GLU A 2 9.75 6.64 11.91
N MET A 3 9.51 6.58 10.60
CA MET A 3 9.32 5.34 9.85
C MET A 3 10.64 4.69 9.44
N ASP A 4 10.63 3.36 9.40
CA ASP A 4 11.71 2.54 8.86
C ASP A 4 11.95 2.82 7.36
N ASP A 5 13.20 2.70 6.91
CA ASP A 5 13.58 2.82 5.49
C ASP A 5 12.91 1.75 4.60
N LYS A 6 12.48 0.64 5.20
CA LYS A 6 11.76 -0.46 4.56
C LYS A 6 10.63 -0.92 5.45
N PHE A 7 9.45 -1.11 4.86
CA PHE A 7 8.27 -1.59 5.56
C PHE A 7 7.51 -2.60 4.70
N TRP A 8 6.69 -3.42 5.37
CA TRP A 8 5.75 -4.32 4.72
C TRP A 8 4.39 -3.66 4.57
N CYS A 9 3.67 -4.00 3.51
CA CYS A 9 2.28 -3.60 3.32
C CYS A 9 1.57 -4.65 2.44
N ALA A 10 0.31 -4.96 2.76
CA ALA A 10 -0.47 -5.89 1.96
C ALA A 10 -0.79 -5.29 0.58
N GLN A 11 -0.79 -6.14 -0.45
CA GLN A 11 -1.15 -5.79 -1.82
C GLN A 11 -2.11 -6.84 -2.36
N SER A 12 -3.25 -6.41 -2.87
CA SER A 12 -4.27 -7.29 -3.49
C SER A 12 -4.97 -6.51 -4.61
N ARG A 13 -4.35 -6.46 -5.79
CA ARG A 13 -4.87 -5.66 -6.91
C ARG A 13 -4.50 -6.23 -8.28
N HIS A 14 -5.42 -6.06 -9.23
CA HIS A 14 -5.16 -6.23 -10.67
C HIS A 14 -4.87 -4.90 -11.38
N ALA A 15 -5.39 -3.79 -10.84
CA ALA A 15 -5.25 -2.46 -11.41
C ALA A 15 -4.05 -1.72 -10.79
N GLY A 16 -3.47 -0.80 -11.57
CA GLY A 16 -2.32 -0.01 -11.14
C GLY A 16 -1.91 1.04 -12.16
N PHE A 17 -0.95 1.85 -11.77
CA PHE A 17 -0.27 2.78 -12.66
C PHE A 17 1.10 2.21 -13.06
N PRO A 18 1.52 2.31 -14.33
CA PRO A 18 2.89 2.03 -14.71
C PRO A 18 3.85 2.99 -14.01
N ASP A 19 4.99 2.50 -13.53
CA ASP A 19 5.99 3.33 -12.84
C ASP A 19 6.43 4.52 -13.71
N SER A 20 6.63 4.30 -15.01
CA SER A 20 7.01 5.34 -15.97
C SER A 20 5.99 6.49 -16.07
N MET A 21 4.69 6.20 -15.89
CA MET A 21 3.65 7.23 -15.90
C MET A 21 3.77 8.10 -14.65
N LEU A 22 3.97 7.48 -13.48
CA LEU A 22 4.12 8.20 -12.22
C LEU A 22 5.42 9.01 -12.17
N GLU A 23 6.52 8.47 -12.72
CA GLU A 23 7.78 9.20 -12.90
C GLU A 23 7.61 10.42 -13.81
N GLN A 24 6.88 10.29 -14.91
CA GLN A 24 6.59 11.42 -15.80
C GLN A 24 5.79 12.53 -15.09
N GLU A 25 4.78 12.17 -14.28
CA GLU A 25 4.01 13.14 -13.52
C GLU A 25 4.82 13.79 -12.39
N ARG A 26 5.75 13.04 -11.78
CA ARG A 26 6.73 13.61 -10.85
C ARG A 26 7.63 14.62 -11.55
N ASP A 27 8.15 14.31 -12.74
CA ASP A 27 9.06 15.19 -13.48
C ASP A 27 8.37 16.47 -13.97
N LYS A 28 7.04 16.42 -14.16
CA LYS A 28 6.20 17.62 -14.40
C LYS A 28 5.95 18.44 -13.13
N GLY A 29 6.28 17.93 -11.95
CA GLY A 29 6.02 18.57 -10.66
C GLY A 29 4.57 18.48 -10.20
N ASN A 30 3.82 17.45 -10.65
CA ASN A 30 2.42 17.24 -10.26
C ASN A 30 2.29 16.38 -9.00
N ILE A 31 3.21 15.42 -8.82
CA ILE A 31 3.20 14.47 -7.70
C ILE A 31 4.58 14.27 -7.09
N SER A 32 4.60 13.82 -5.85
CA SER A 32 5.77 13.32 -5.13
C SER A 32 5.63 11.81 -4.94
N LEU A 33 6.65 11.04 -5.31
CA LEU A 33 6.67 9.59 -5.14
C LEU A 33 7.32 9.25 -3.79
N LEU A 34 6.59 8.56 -2.92
CA LEU A 34 6.97 8.39 -1.51
C LEU A 34 7.46 6.97 -1.19
N ALA A 35 6.85 5.94 -1.80
CA ALA A 35 7.26 4.55 -1.57
C ALA A 35 7.11 3.69 -2.82
N HIS A 36 8.12 2.84 -3.05
CA HIS A 36 8.18 1.86 -4.14
C HIS A 36 8.45 0.47 -3.57
N ALA A 37 7.83 -0.55 -4.15
CA ALA A 37 8.02 -1.94 -3.77
C ALA A 37 8.49 -2.77 -4.97
N GLU A 38 9.51 -3.59 -4.74
CA GLU A 38 10.01 -4.53 -5.74
C GLU A 38 8.90 -5.51 -6.14
N GLY A 39 8.44 -5.42 -7.40
CA GLY A 39 7.37 -6.25 -7.96
C GLY A 39 5.95 -5.74 -7.75
N ALA A 40 5.73 -4.67 -6.97
CA ALA A 40 4.44 -4.00 -6.85
C ALA A 40 4.45 -2.54 -7.34
N GLY A 41 5.62 -1.99 -7.66
CA GLY A 41 5.77 -0.63 -8.20
C GLY A 41 5.57 0.45 -7.13
N TYR A 42 5.36 1.69 -7.56
CA TYR A 42 5.02 2.78 -6.66
C TYR A 42 3.69 2.51 -5.95
N THR A 43 3.70 2.58 -4.62
CA THR A 43 2.56 2.26 -3.75
C THR A 43 2.02 3.49 -3.04
N ILE A 44 2.89 4.43 -2.67
CA ILE A 44 2.50 5.66 -1.97
C ILE A 44 3.04 6.85 -2.76
N PHE A 45 2.16 7.79 -3.05
CA PHE A 45 2.50 9.06 -3.69
C PHE A 45 1.47 10.13 -3.29
N GLU A 46 1.84 11.38 -3.43
CA GLU A 46 0.95 12.51 -3.11
C GLU A 46 0.99 13.57 -4.20
N SER A 47 -0.06 14.40 -4.29
CA SER A 47 -0.01 15.61 -5.09
C SER A 47 1.03 16.58 -4.53
N SER A 48 1.66 17.38 -5.39
CA SER A 48 2.71 18.32 -4.96
C SER A 48 2.22 19.40 -3.98
N ASP A 49 0.91 19.67 -3.96
CA ASP A 49 0.26 20.54 -2.98
C ASP A 49 -0.13 19.82 -1.66
N ARG A 50 0.19 18.53 -1.54
CA ARG A 50 -0.09 17.65 -0.38
C ARG A 50 -1.56 17.55 0.00
N ARG A 51 -2.48 17.86 -0.92
CA ARG A 51 -3.92 17.73 -0.69
C ARG A 51 -4.44 16.32 -0.92
N PHE A 52 -3.79 15.58 -1.81
CA PHE A 52 -4.17 14.22 -2.15
C PHE A 52 -3.02 13.27 -1.82
N LEU A 53 -3.26 12.36 -0.88
CA LEU A 53 -2.38 11.25 -0.57
C LEU A 53 -2.99 9.97 -1.16
N VAL A 54 -2.23 9.24 -1.94
CA VAL A 54 -2.64 7.98 -2.56
C VAL A 54 -1.84 6.84 -1.96
N HIS A 55 -2.54 5.81 -1.51
CA HIS A 55 -1.96 4.56 -1.05
C HIS A 55 -2.63 3.41 -1.80
N LEU A 56 -1.90 2.73 -2.70
CA LEU A 56 -2.44 1.67 -3.57
C LEU A 56 -2.49 0.29 -2.91
N GLY A 57 -1.75 0.10 -1.82
CA GLY A 57 -1.81 -1.12 -1.00
C GLY A 57 -2.96 -1.09 0.01
N HIS A 58 -3.04 -2.16 0.80
CA HIS A 58 -4.05 -2.38 1.82
C HIS A 58 -3.43 -2.45 3.23
N PRO A 59 -2.84 -1.34 3.74
CA PRO A 59 -2.25 -1.35 5.08
C PRO A 59 -3.28 -1.71 6.16
N GLU A 60 -4.56 -1.47 5.91
CA GLU A 60 -5.69 -1.77 6.79
C GLU A 60 -5.98 -3.27 6.96
N TYR A 61 -5.55 -4.13 6.03
CA TYR A 61 -5.89 -5.55 6.05
C TYR A 61 -5.32 -6.27 7.27
N GLU A 62 -6.12 -7.18 7.84
CA GLU A 62 -5.58 -8.26 8.64
C GLU A 62 -5.10 -9.40 7.72
N PRO A 63 -4.07 -10.19 8.12
CA PRO A 63 -3.48 -11.21 7.27
C PRO A 63 -4.46 -12.28 6.81
N SER A 64 -5.47 -12.59 7.63
CA SER A 64 -6.53 -13.55 7.30
C SER A 64 -7.29 -13.15 6.04
N ARG A 65 -7.39 -11.84 5.74
CA ARG A 65 -8.10 -11.35 4.57
C ARG A 65 -7.48 -11.84 3.25
N LEU A 66 -6.15 -11.83 3.15
CA LEU A 66 -5.44 -12.35 1.98
C LEU A 66 -5.60 -13.87 1.85
N VAL A 67 -5.66 -14.58 2.97
CA VAL A 67 -5.91 -16.03 2.99
C VAL A 67 -7.32 -16.34 2.51
N GLU A 68 -8.32 -15.61 3.01
CA GLU A 68 -9.73 -15.75 2.61
C GLU A 68 -9.92 -15.46 1.11
N GLU A 69 -9.31 -14.39 0.59
CA GLU A 69 -9.37 -14.04 -0.84
C GLU A 69 -8.76 -15.14 -1.71
N TYR A 70 -7.60 -15.65 -1.32
CA TYR A 70 -6.95 -16.76 -2.03
C TYR A 70 -7.80 -18.03 -2.01
N LEU A 71 -8.32 -18.43 -0.85
CA LEU A 71 -9.14 -19.64 -0.71
C LEU A 71 -10.46 -19.52 -1.47
N ARG A 72 -11.13 -18.35 -1.40
CA ARG A 72 -12.36 -18.08 -2.15
C ARG A 72 -12.14 -18.26 -3.65
N ASP A 73 -11.10 -17.62 -4.19
CA ASP A 73 -10.85 -17.64 -5.64
C ASP A 73 -10.38 -19.02 -6.11
N LYS A 74 -9.57 -19.72 -5.31
CA LYS A 74 -9.18 -21.12 -5.57
C LYS A 74 -10.40 -22.04 -5.60
N ASN A 75 -11.32 -21.88 -4.64
CA ASN A 75 -12.55 -22.68 -4.57
C ASN A 75 -13.52 -22.37 -5.72
N ALA A 76 -13.45 -21.15 -6.28
CA ALA A 76 -14.19 -20.77 -7.49
C ALA A 76 -13.54 -21.30 -8.79
N GLY A 77 -12.43 -22.04 -8.71
CA GLY A 77 -11.74 -22.61 -9.87
C GLY A 77 -10.92 -21.60 -10.67
N ARG A 78 -10.60 -20.44 -10.11
CA ARG A 78 -9.76 -19.43 -10.77
C ARG A 78 -8.30 -19.90 -10.82
N ALA A 79 -7.85 -20.28 -12.01
CA ALA A 79 -6.47 -20.74 -12.24
C ALA A 79 -5.43 -19.60 -12.28
N ASP A 80 -5.89 -18.34 -12.38
CA ASP A 80 -5.04 -17.15 -12.45
C ASP A 80 -4.58 -16.65 -11.07
N VAL A 81 -5.19 -17.14 -9.99
CA VAL A 81 -4.90 -16.69 -8.63
C VAL A 81 -3.79 -17.53 -8.01
N LYS A 82 -2.62 -16.92 -7.87
CA LYS A 82 -1.45 -17.50 -7.19
C LYS A 82 -1.57 -17.29 -5.67
N PRO A 83 -0.92 -18.14 -4.85
CA PRO A 83 -0.84 -17.89 -3.42
C PRO A 83 -0.17 -16.53 -3.15
N PRO A 84 -0.61 -15.80 -2.11
CA PRO A 84 0.01 -14.55 -1.71
C PRO A 84 1.49 -14.77 -1.40
N ARG A 85 2.33 -13.85 -1.87
CA ARG A 85 3.78 -13.89 -1.61
C ARG A 85 4.04 -13.45 -0.17
N ASN A 86 5.07 -14.02 0.45
CA ASN A 86 5.56 -13.64 1.79
C ASN A 86 4.51 -13.77 2.91
N LEU A 87 3.55 -14.70 2.76
CA LEU A 87 2.52 -14.98 3.75
C LEU A 87 2.38 -16.50 3.96
N ASP A 88 2.45 -16.96 5.21
CA ASP A 88 2.09 -18.34 5.56
C ASP A 88 0.57 -18.46 5.64
N LEU A 89 -0.02 -19.33 4.80
CA LEU A 89 -1.47 -19.54 4.74
C LEU A 89 -2.04 -20.28 5.95
N ASN A 90 -1.22 -21.08 6.65
CA ASN A 90 -1.66 -21.84 7.82
C ASN A 90 -1.54 -21.03 9.11
N ASN A 91 -0.55 -20.13 9.18
CA ASN A 91 -0.33 -19.25 10.32
C ASN A 91 0.01 -17.83 9.85
N PRO A 92 -0.98 -17.06 9.38
CA PRO A 92 -0.74 -15.77 8.76
C PRO A 92 -0.35 -14.72 9.81
N VAL A 93 0.92 -14.31 9.81
CA VAL A 93 1.47 -13.30 10.72
C VAL A 93 1.34 -11.91 10.11
N ASN A 94 0.89 -10.93 10.90
CA ASN A 94 0.81 -9.53 10.46
C ASN A 94 2.16 -8.85 10.59
N THR A 95 2.85 -8.65 9.46
CA THR A 95 4.16 -7.98 9.38
C THR A 95 4.07 -6.48 9.06
N TRP A 96 2.88 -5.95 8.80
CA TRP A 96 2.66 -4.55 8.40
C TRP A 96 1.85 -3.72 9.40
N ARG A 97 1.42 -4.32 10.52
CA ARG A 97 0.58 -3.64 11.52
C ARG A 97 1.22 -2.36 12.06
N SER A 98 2.52 -2.38 12.34
CA SER A 98 3.23 -1.20 12.84
C SER A 98 3.22 -0.08 11.80
N HIS A 99 3.51 -0.41 10.53
CA HIS A 99 3.44 0.53 9.42
C HIS A 99 2.03 1.12 9.25
N ARG A 100 0.99 0.28 9.30
CA ARG A 100 -0.42 0.72 9.26
C ARG A 100 -0.68 1.78 10.33
N THR A 101 -0.37 1.47 11.59
CA THR A 101 -0.66 2.36 12.71
C THR A 101 0.08 3.68 12.56
N GLU A 102 1.39 3.63 12.29
CA GLU A 102 2.22 4.83 12.13
C GLU A 102 1.74 5.70 10.96
N PHE A 103 1.47 5.10 9.80
CA PHE A 103 1.02 5.82 8.60
C PHE A 103 -0.27 6.61 8.87
N PHE A 104 -1.30 5.97 9.44
CA PHE A 104 -2.57 6.65 9.72
C PHE A 104 -2.42 7.68 10.85
N SER A 105 -1.64 7.39 11.88
CA SER A 105 -1.37 8.35 12.96
C SER A 105 -0.69 9.61 12.45
N GLN A 106 0.35 9.48 11.62
CA GLN A 106 1.06 10.63 11.06
C GLN A 106 0.20 11.40 10.05
N TRP A 107 -0.61 10.70 9.26
CA TRP A 107 -1.55 11.36 8.34
C TRP A 107 -2.59 12.20 9.09
N ILE A 108 -3.21 11.66 10.14
CA ILE A 108 -4.18 12.40 10.96
C ILE A 108 -3.50 13.57 11.67
N LYS A 109 -2.32 13.35 12.24
CA LYS A 109 -1.52 14.41 12.87
C LYS A 109 -1.22 15.54 11.89
N TYR A 110 -0.77 15.21 10.68
CA TYR A 110 -0.51 16.19 9.63
C TYR A 110 -1.75 17.02 9.31
N ILE A 111 -2.92 16.39 9.13
CA ILE A 111 -4.18 17.11 8.89
C ILE A 111 -4.50 18.05 10.05
N HIS A 112 -4.39 17.56 11.28
CA HIS A 112 -4.66 18.35 12.48
C HIS A 112 -3.73 19.56 12.59
N GLU A 113 -2.45 19.41 12.30
CA GLU A 113 -1.44 20.48 12.39
C GLU A 113 -1.54 21.50 11.25
N THR A 114 -2.03 21.08 10.08
CA THR A 114 -2.10 21.95 8.87
C THR A 114 -3.45 22.59 8.66
N THR A 115 -4.50 22.14 9.36
CA THR A 115 -5.82 22.76 9.30
C THR A 115 -5.87 23.95 10.25
N THR A 116 -6.03 25.16 9.70
CA THR A 116 -6.28 26.36 10.49
C THR A 116 -7.79 26.51 10.71
N TYR A 117 -8.22 26.70 11.96
CA TYR A 117 -9.61 26.97 12.34
C TYR A 117 -9.91 28.48 12.33
#